data_AF-A0A1U9MLC6-F1
#
_entry.id   AF-A0A1U9MLC6-F1
#
_cell.length_a   1.000
_cell.length_b   1.000
_cell.length_c   1.000
_cell.angle_alpha   90.00
_cell.angle_beta   90.00
_cell.angle_gamma   90.00
#
_symmetry.space_group_name_H-M   'P 1'
#
loop_
_entity.id
_entity.type
_entity.pdbx_description
1 polymer ?
#
loop_
_entity_poly.entity_id
_entity_poly.type
_entity_poly.pdbx_seq_one_letter_code
_entity_poly.pdbx_strand_id
1 'polypeptide(L)'
;MEKKSRINFRMIARFSRRFAFLFAFFAGTFCFSSPASSSEETASQPKLFEKFLPKALLEQKKHEEPPVCSGEDLTEKFSKEENRKFLNRAKKIKNGNARFWKVEKKGTRPSYLFGTMHVSDPAIVNLAPSVKTALENADRVALELSEAADDNGKAMATKLAASPDFLTPKKGESFKDGLSREEFQKLKTTFETHGLPFQLIANNKPWFIWMTLSLPACEARREAYGYHALDVEIGQNAKKLGKPVLGLETVDEQLSAIEKLPLSFQANSIEDYLDNPKFYANLFYTEMQLYKQSRIGEILALDTMFKTTVSEKDQDIFKDILMTKRNLRMSERALPLIEQGNSFIAVGAAHMVDDSGLVEQLRKHGYQVSPIKL
;
A
#
# COMPACT_ATOMS: atom_id res chain seq x y z
N MET A 1 4.58 -26.62 -37.81
CA MET A 1 4.60 -25.15 -37.95
C MET A 1 3.43 -24.59 -37.13
N GLU A 2 3.69 -24.27 -35.86
CA GLU A 2 2.69 -23.75 -34.92
C GLU A 2 2.41 -22.27 -35.20
N LYS A 3 1.13 -21.93 -35.42
CA LYS A 3 0.64 -20.56 -35.40
C LYS A 3 0.72 -20.04 -33.96
N LYS A 4 1.76 -19.27 -33.65
CA LYS A 4 1.82 -18.44 -32.44
C LYS A 4 0.75 -17.37 -32.51
N SER A 5 -0.26 -17.51 -31.66
CA SER A 5 -1.20 -16.47 -31.26
C SER A 5 -0.43 -15.19 -30.90
N ARG A 6 -0.53 -14.16 -31.74
CA ARG A 6 -0.22 -12.79 -31.34
C ARG A 6 -1.43 -12.32 -30.52
N ILE A 7 -1.24 -12.15 -29.22
CA ILE A 7 -2.21 -11.48 -28.36
C ILE A 7 -2.40 -10.08 -28.92
N ASN A 8 -3.56 -9.83 -29.53
CA ASN A 8 -3.92 -8.55 -30.08
C ASN A 8 -4.50 -7.68 -28.95
N PHE A 9 -3.64 -6.91 -28.29
CA PHE A 9 -3.98 -6.03 -27.16
C PHE A 9 -5.16 -5.07 -27.47
N ARG A 10 -5.47 -4.80 -28.73
CA ARG A 10 -6.57 -3.91 -29.14
C ARG A 10 -7.95 -4.56 -29.25
N MET A 11 -8.07 -5.89 -29.13
CA MET A 11 -9.34 -6.58 -29.37
C MET A 11 -10.16 -6.86 -28.09
N ILE A 12 -9.77 -6.32 -26.94
CA ILE A 12 -10.53 -6.44 -25.68
C ILE A 12 -11.17 -5.10 -25.24
N ALA A 13 -10.86 -3.99 -25.92
CA ALA A 13 -11.40 -2.68 -25.58
C ALA A 13 -12.63 -2.28 -26.42
N ARG A 14 -13.68 -3.11 -26.49
CA ARG A 14 -15.00 -2.65 -26.95
C ARG A 14 -16.13 -3.35 -26.18
N PHE A 15 -16.90 -2.51 -25.48
CA PHE A 15 -18.09 -2.80 -24.66
C PHE A 15 -17.87 -3.35 -23.25
N SER A 16 -17.52 -2.46 -22.31
CA SER A 16 -18.05 -2.56 -20.93
C SER A 16 -17.98 -1.21 -20.21
N ARG A 17 -19.13 -0.72 -19.72
CA ARG A 17 -19.20 0.32 -18.68
C ARG A 17 -18.80 -0.34 -17.36
N ARG A 18 -17.63 -0.08 -16.74
CA ARG A 18 -17.30 -0.62 -15.39
C ARG A 18 -16.12 0.10 -14.74
N PHE A 19 -15.85 -0.21 -13.45
CA PHE A 19 -15.44 0.77 -12.46
C PHE A 19 -13.99 0.76 -11.82
N ALA A 20 -13.40 1.94 -11.46
CA ALA A 20 -11.97 2.24 -11.13
C ALA A 20 -11.42 1.65 -9.83
N PHE A 21 -10.11 1.40 -9.79
CA PHE A 21 -9.43 0.61 -8.76
C PHE A 21 -8.76 1.46 -7.66
N LEU A 22 -8.66 0.92 -6.43
CA LEU A 22 -8.10 1.59 -5.23
C LEU A 22 -6.58 1.35 -5.12
N PHE A 23 -5.79 2.41 -5.01
CA PHE A 23 -4.33 2.35 -5.13
C PHE A 23 -3.60 2.43 -3.77
N ALA A 24 -4.08 3.20 -2.79
CA ALA A 24 -3.29 3.48 -1.58
C ALA A 24 -3.30 2.35 -0.53
N PHE A 25 -4.29 1.46 -0.57
CA PHE A 25 -4.46 0.40 0.44
C PHE A 25 -3.61 -0.85 0.21
N PHE A 26 -3.07 -1.02 -1.00
CA PHE A 26 -2.38 -2.25 -1.39
C PHE A 26 -0.90 -2.03 -1.73
N ALA A 27 -0.48 -0.79 -1.93
CA ALA A 27 0.81 -0.48 -2.54
C ALA A 27 1.93 -0.10 -1.56
N GLY A 28 1.63 0.30 -0.33
CA GLY A 28 2.62 1.06 0.44
C GLY A 28 3.57 0.26 1.33
N THR A 29 3.76 -1.04 1.09
CA THR A 29 4.98 -1.73 1.58
C THR A 29 6.20 -1.48 0.67
N PHE A 30 6.02 -0.75 -0.43
CA PHE A 30 7.04 -0.50 -1.44
C PHE A 30 7.63 0.91 -1.34
N CYS A 31 8.24 1.22 -0.19
CA CYS A 31 9.13 2.36 -0.08
C CYS A 31 10.42 2.09 -0.88
N PHE A 32 10.47 2.58 -2.12
CA PHE A 32 11.75 2.74 -2.81
C PHE A 32 12.37 4.06 -2.37
N SER A 33 12.97 4.06 -1.19
CA SER A 33 13.87 5.15 -0.84
C SER A 33 15.06 5.10 -1.82
N SER A 34 15.25 6.18 -2.58
CA SER A 34 16.55 6.47 -3.19
C SER A 34 17.59 6.47 -2.06
N PRO A 35 18.84 5.97 -2.25
CA PRO A 35 19.82 5.89 -1.17
C PRO A 35 20.23 7.30 -0.72
N ALA A 36 19.42 7.92 0.13
CA ALA A 36 19.76 9.10 0.87
C ALA A 36 20.48 8.61 2.13
N SER A 37 21.81 8.59 2.03
CA SER A 37 22.78 8.66 3.13
C SER A 37 22.21 8.32 4.52
N SER A 38 22.17 7.04 4.88
CA SER A 38 22.06 6.65 6.27
C SER A 38 23.34 7.07 6.99
N SER A 39 23.22 8.07 7.85
CA SER A 39 24.21 8.39 8.86
C SER A 39 24.16 7.31 9.94
N GLU A 40 24.92 6.24 9.75
CA GLU A 40 25.43 5.43 10.85
C GLU A 40 26.94 5.26 10.65
N GLU A 41 27.66 5.76 11.64
CA GLU A 41 29.11 5.79 11.74
C GLU A 41 29.68 4.37 11.72
N THR A 42 30.40 4.03 10.65
CA THR A 42 31.57 3.17 10.77
C THR A 42 32.78 3.98 10.37
N ALA A 43 33.65 4.21 11.34
CA ALA A 43 34.85 5.02 11.22
C ALA A 43 35.82 4.38 10.21
N SER A 44 35.96 5.00 9.04
CA SER A 44 37.24 5.25 8.35
C SER A 44 37.01 5.59 6.86
N GLN A 45 36.46 6.78 6.59
CA GLN A 45 36.80 7.65 5.45
C GLN A 45 35.81 8.83 5.36
N PRO A 46 36.10 9.99 5.97
CA PRO A 46 35.29 11.18 5.76
C PRO A 46 35.95 12.12 4.73
N LYS A 47 35.13 12.92 4.06
CA LYS A 47 35.47 14.20 3.39
C LYS A 47 35.86 14.21 1.90
N LEU A 48 35.10 13.55 1.02
CA LEU A 48 35.10 13.98 -0.39
C LEU A 48 33.72 14.31 -0.98
N PHE A 49 32.64 13.65 -0.55
CA PHE A 49 31.31 13.88 -1.12
C PHE A 49 30.55 15.08 -0.54
N GLU A 50 30.78 15.47 0.71
CA GLU A 50 30.11 16.64 1.33
C GLU A 50 30.55 17.98 0.72
N LYS A 51 31.70 18.03 0.04
CA LYS A 51 32.21 19.26 -0.58
C LYS A 51 31.46 19.67 -1.86
N PHE A 52 30.61 18.81 -2.42
CA PHE A 52 29.93 19.04 -3.69
C PHE A 52 28.42 19.22 -3.57
N LEU A 53 27.85 19.10 -2.37
CA LEU A 53 26.45 19.45 -2.12
C LEU A 53 26.37 20.93 -1.73
N PRO A 54 25.61 21.76 -2.48
CA PRO A 54 25.41 23.16 -2.10
C PRO A 54 24.81 23.23 -0.69
N LYS A 55 25.40 24.04 0.20
CA LYS A 55 24.87 24.31 1.56
C LYS A 55 23.37 24.62 1.58
N ALA A 56 22.86 25.26 0.53
CA ALA A 56 21.44 25.57 0.35
C ALA A 56 20.52 24.33 0.36
N LEU A 57 20.97 23.18 -0.14
CA LEU A 57 20.19 21.93 -0.19
C LEU A 57 20.12 21.22 1.18
N LEU A 58 21.12 21.44 2.04
CA LEU A 58 21.13 20.96 3.42
C LEU A 58 20.32 21.88 4.35
N GLU A 59 20.32 23.19 4.08
CA GLU A 59 19.54 24.17 4.85
C GLU A 59 18.04 24.18 4.50
N GLN A 60 17.65 23.86 3.26
CA GLN A 60 16.23 23.73 2.87
C GLN A 60 15.46 22.62 3.62
N LYS A 61 16.15 21.58 4.11
CA LYS A 61 15.53 20.44 4.81
C LYS A 61 14.91 20.79 6.17
N LYS A 62 15.21 21.95 6.77
CA LYS A 62 14.78 22.28 8.15
C LYS A 62 13.60 23.26 8.26
N HIS A 63 13.16 23.87 7.16
CA HIS A 63 12.22 25.01 7.23
C HIS A 63 11.02 24.96 6.28
N GLU A 64 10.86 23.94 5.44
CA GLU A 64 9.64 23.76 4.63
C GLU A 64 8.68 22.82 5.35
N GLU A 65 7.42 23.24 5.50
CA GLU A 65 6.33 22.36 5.95
C GLU A 65 6.28 21.11 5.05
N PRO A 66 5.99 19.92 5.61
CA PRO A 66 5.99 18.69 4.82
C PRO A 66 5.05 18.81 3.63
N PRO A 67 5.44 18.32 2.44
CA PRO A 67 4.55 18.24 1.29
C PRO A 67 3.19 17.63 1.68
N VAL A 68 2.11 18.36 1.43
CA VAL A 68 0.74 17.92 1.74
C VAL A 68 0.12 17.28 0.50
N CYS A 69 -0.38 16.06 0.64
CA CYS A 69 -1.27 15.47 -0.35
C CYS A 69 -2.64 16.15 -0.26
N SER A 70 -2.90 17.09 -1.17
CA SER A 70 -4.20 17.75 -1.32
C SER A 70 -4.96 17.20 -2.53
N GLY A 71 -6.29 17.32 -2.47
CA GLY A 71 -7.18 16.86 -3.53
C GLY A 71 -8.63 17.26 -3.22
N GLU A 72 -9.51 16.91 -4.13
CA GLU A 72 -10.96 17.03 -3.92
C GLU A 72 -11.50 15.69 -3.43
N ASP A 73 -12.36 15.71 -2.41
CA ASP A 73 -13.09 14.51 -2.00
C ASP A 73 -14.10 14.15 -3.09
N LEU A 74 -13.91 12.99 -3.71
CA LEU A 74 -14.74 12.52 -4.81
C LEU A 74 -16.16 12.15 -4.36
N THR A 75 -16.35 11.80 -3.08
CA THR A 75 -17.68 11.42 -2.55
C THR A 75 -18.62 12.61 -2.47
N GLU A 76 -18.09 13.83 -2.33
CA GLU A 76 -18.88 15.06 -2.33
C GLU A 76 -19.48 15.37 -3.71
N LYS A 77 -18.92 14.79 -4.78
CA LYS A 77 -19.37 14.98 -6.17
C LYS A 77 -20.43 13.97 -6.60
N PHE A 78 -20.74 12.96 -5.78
CA PHE A 78 -21.75 11.97 -6.12
C PHE A 78 -23.14 12.58 -6.18
N SER A 79 -23.89 12.28 -7.25
CA SER A 79 -25.33 12.51 -7.28
C SER A 79 -26.02 11.73 -6.17
N LYS A 80 -27.28 12.10 -5.85
CA LYS A 80 -28.08 11.39 -4.84
C LYS A 80 -28.18 9.89 -5.11
N GLU A 81 -28.27 9.49 -6.39
CA GLU A 81 -28.36 8.08 -6.76
C GLU A 81 -27.02 7.36 -6.60
N GLU A 82 -25.91 7.97 -7.04
CA GLU A 82 -24.56 7.43 -6.88
C GLU A 82 -24.22 7.26 -5.39
N ASN A 83 -24.48 8.28 -4.58
CA ASN A 83 -24.23 8.21 -3.14
C ASN A 83 -25.06 7.09 -2.48
N ARG A 84 -26.32 6.91 -2.89
CA ARG A 84 -27.14 5.80 -2.39
C ARG A 84 -26.55 4.43 -2.79
N LYS A 85 -26.06 4.26 -4.02
CA LYS A 85 -25.41 3.01 -4.47
C LYS A 85 -24.12 2.75 -3.69
N PHE A 86 -23.28 3.77 -3.57
CA PHE A 86 -22.03 3.77 -2.82
C PHE A 86 -22.24 3.33 -1.36
N LEU A 87 -23.12 4.01 -0.63
CA LEU A 87 -23.39 3.69 0.78
C LEU A 87 -24.04 2.31 0.95
N ASN A 88 -24.89 1.89 0.02
CA ASN A 88 -25.47 0.54 0.05
C ASN A 88 -24.42 -0.55 -0.20
N ARG A 89 -23.39 -0.27 -1.01
CA ARG A 89 -22.26 -1.18 -1.22
C ARG A 89 -21.38 -1.23 0.02
N ALA A 90 -20.99 -0.09 0.56
CA ALA A 90 -20.18 0.00 1.77
C ALA A 90 -20.80 -0.74 2.96
N LYS A 91 -22.13 -0.62 3.16
CA LYS A 91 -22.87 -1.35 4.20
C LYS A 91 -22.79 -2.87 4.10
N LYS A 92 -22.51 -3.43 2.91
CA LYS A 92 -22.35 -4.87 2.70
C LYS A 92 -20.95 -5.36 3.05
N ILE A 93 -19.98 -4.47 3.18
CA ILE A 93 -18.60 -4.81 3.51
C ILE A 93 -18.52 -5.00 5.03
N LYS A 94 -18.31 -6.25 5.43
CA LYS A 94 -18.27 -6.60 6.87
C LYS A 94 -17.10 -5.89 7.52
N ASN A 95 -17.30 -5.44 8.76
CA ASN A 95 -16.28 -4.76 9.57
C ASN A 95 -15.72 -3.46 8.95
N GLY A 96 -16.41 -2.86 7.98
CA GLY A 96 -15.94 -1.66 7.28
C GLY A 96 -15.97 -0.35 8.07
N ASN A 97 -16.41 -0.35 9.33
CA ASN A 97 -16.69 0.88 10.08
C ASN A 97 -15.71 1.10 11.26
N ALA A 98 -14.61 0.35 11.30
CA ALA A 98 -13.59 0.45 12.33
C ALA A 98 -12.22 0.03 11.78
N ARG A 99 -11.17 0.62 12.34
CA ARG A 99 -9.77 0.26 12.06
C ARG A 99 -8.97 -0.07 13.32
N PHE A 100 -9.63 -0.19 14.48
CA PHE A 100 -9.00 -0.58 15.72
C PHE A 100 -9.91 -1.55 16.47
N TRP A 101 -9.36 -2.68 16.90
CA TRP A 101 -10.12 -3.80 17.42
C TRP A 101 -9.45 -4.38 18.65
N LYS A 102 -10.26 -4.74 19.64
CA LYS A 102 -9.84 -5.56 20.78
C LYS A 102 -10.13 -7.02 20.47
N VAL A 103 -9.18 -7.90 20.76
CA VAL A 103 -9.28 -9.35 20.57
C VAL A 103 -9.19 -10.02 21.94
N GLU A 104 -10.25 -10.72 22.33
CA GLU A 104 -10.39 -11.30 23.67
C GLU A 104 -10.77 -12.78 23.61
N LYS A 105 -10.20 -13.56 24.52
CA LYS A 105 -10.58 -14.94 24.81
C LYS A 105 -10.31 -15.24 26.28
N LYS A 106 -11.20 -15.98 26.91
CA LYS A 106 -11.09 -16.32 28.34
C LYS A 106 -9.74 -17.01 28.61
N GLY A 107 -9.01 -16.54 29.61
CA GLY A 107 -7.71 -17.10 30.00
C GLY A 107 -6.50 -16.51 29.29
N THR A 108 -6.70 -15.57 28.34
CA THR A 108 -5.61 -14.84 27.67
C THR A 108 -5.74 -13.35 27.89
N ARG A 109 -4.61 -12.63 28.04
CA ARG A 109 -4.65 -11.15 28.03
C ARG A 109 -5.12 -10.66 26.66
N PRO A 110 -5.97 -9.61 26.59
CA PRO A 110 -6.45 -9.07 25.33
C PRO A 110 -5.29 -8.70 24.40
N SER A 111 -5.47 -8.98 23.11
CA SER A 111 -4.60 -8.46 22.04
C SER A 111 -5.35 -7.40 21.24
N TYR A 112 -4.67 -6.70 20.35
CA TYR A 112 -5.25 -5.63 19.54
C TYR A 112 -4.92 -5.82 18.07
N LEU A 113 -5.90 -5.56 17.19
CA LEU A 113 -5.68 -5.38 15.76
C LEU A 113 -5.83 -3.89 15.41
N PHE A 114 -4.87 -3.36 14.65
CA PHE A 114 -4.90 -1.99 14.15
C PHE A 114 -4.71 -1.95 12.64
N GLY A 115 -5.59 -1.22 11.96
CA GLY A 115 -5.70 -1.15 10.52
C GLY A 115 -4.92 0.05 10.03
N THR A 116 -3.77 -0.16 9.43
CA THR A 116 -2.90 0.90 8.93
C THR A 116 -3.33 1.38 7.55
N MET A 117 -2.82 2.54 7.15
CA MET A 117 -2.78 3.00 5.77
C MET A 117 -1.32 3.34 5.53
N HIS A 118 -0.75 2.83 4.44
CA HIS A 118 0.68 2.93 4.16
C HIS A 118 1.09 4.32 3.64
N VAL A 119 0.86 5.33 4.46
CA VAL A 119 1.13 6.73 4.15
C VAL A 119 1.76 7.42 5.35
N SER A 120 2.57 8.42 5.06
CA SER A 120 3.36 9.21 6.00
C SER A 120 2.67 10.54 6.37
N ASP A 121 1.37 10.66 6.06
CA ASP A 121 0.57 11.84 6.41
C ASP A 121 0.53 12.03 7.94
N PRO A 122 0.95 13.19 8.48
CA PRO A 122 1.00 13.40 9.93
C PRO A 122 -0.35 13.20 10.63
N ALA A 123 -1.47 13.47 9.97
CA ALA A 123 -2.79 13.24 10.55
C ALA A 123 -3.23 11.77 10.52
N ILE A 124 -2.49 10.89 9.84
CA ILE A 124 -2.63 9.42 9.89
C ILE A 124 -1.61 8.80 10.84
N VAL A 125 -0.36 9.24 10.76
CA VAL A 125 0.76 8.75 11.58
C VAL A 125 0.56 9.09 13.07
N ASN A 126 -0.05 10.24 13.37
CA ASN A 126 -0.37 10.61 14.75
C ASN A 126 -1.49 9.72 15.32
N LEU A 127 -1.08 8.67 16.03
CA LEU A 127 -1.98 7.68 16.61
C LEU A 127 -2.91 8.29 17.67
N ALA A 128 -4.19 7.91 17.61
CA ALA A 128 -5.13 8.23 18.67
C ALA A 128 -4.64 7.69 20.03
N PRO A 129 -4.95 8.36 21.16
CA PRO A 129 -4.44 7.98 22.48
C PRO A 129 -4.70 6.51 22.86
N SER A 130 -5.86 5.96 22.48
CA SER A 130 -6.23 4.57 22.75
C SER A 130 -5.35 3.57 21.99
N VAL A 131 -4.98 3.88 20.74
CA VAL A 131 -4.07 3.05 19.92
C VAL A 131 -2.67 3.12 20.49
N LYS A 132 -2.18 4.33 20.80
CA LYS A 132 -0.86 4.53 21.42
C LYS A 132 -0.73 3.75 22.73
N THR A 133 -1.74 3.85 23.60
CA THR A 133 -1.78 3.12 24.87
C THR A 133 -1.74 1.61 24.66
N ALA A 134 -2.45 1.08 23.66
CA ALA A 134 -2.41 -0.35 23.36
C ALA A 134 -1.04 -0.81 22.82
N LEU A 135 -0.43 -0.01 21.94
CA LEU A 135 0.91 -0.26 21.42
C LEU A 135 1.96 -0.25 22.54
N GLU A 136 1.93 0.76 23.41
CA GLU A 136 2.88 0.92 24.52
C GLU A 136 2.76 -0.19 25.57
N ASN A 137 1.56 -0.68 25.82
CA ASN A 137 1.31 -1.73 26.81
C ASN A 137 1.47 -3.15 26.24
N ALA A 138 1.56 -3.33 24.92
CA ALA A 138 1.72 -4.64 24.32
C ALA A 138 3.08 -5.27 24.65
N ASP A 139 3.12 -6.60 24.78
CA ASP A 139 4.37 -7.35 24.98
C ASP A 139 5.18 -7.46 23.67
N ARG A 140 4.48 -7.47 22.54
CA ARG A 140 5.04 -7.67 21.20
C ARG A 140 4.22 -6.97 20.14
N VAL A 141 4.87 -6.65 19.03
CA VAL A 141 4.24 -6.04 17.86
C VAL A 141 4.41 -6.95 16.66
N ALA A 142 3.33 -7.15 15.90
CA ALA A 142 3.39 -7.83 14.61
C ALA A 142 2.96 -6.87 13.50
N LEU A 143 3.75 -6.80 12.44
CA LEU A 143 3.49 -6.03 11.23
C LEU A 143 3.27 -6.98 10.05
N GLU A 144 2.88 -6.47 8.89
CA GLU A 144 2.93 -7.28 7.65
C GLU A 144 4.37 -7.73 7.37
N LEU A 145 5.32 -6.80 7.41
CA LEU A 145 6.76 -7.08 7.34
C LEU A 145 7.46 -6.55 8.58
N SER A 146 8.26 -7.39 9.23
CA SER A 146 9.09 -6.96 10.38
C SER A 146 10.10 -5.88 10.00
N GLU A 147 10.62 -5.95 8.78
CA GLU A 147 11.69 -5.11 8.22
C GLU A 147 11.26 -3.65 8.08
N ALA A 148 9.94 -3.39 8.04
CA ALA A 148 9.40 -2.03 8.10
C ALA A 148 9.88 -1.27 9.35
N ALA A 149 10.17 -1.97 10.45
CA ALA A 149 10.68 -1.36 11.68
C ALA A 149 12.16 -0.97 11.62
N ASP A 150 12.93 -1.47 10.63
CA ASP A 150 14.38 -1.32 10.57
C ASP A 150 14.83 -0.36 9.49
N ASP A 151 14.19 -0.42 8.32
CA ASP A 151 14.94 -0.06 7.12
C ASP A 151 14.15 0.75 6.09
N ASN A 152 12.90 1.08 6.39
CA ASN A 152 12.02 1.90 5.54
C ASN A 152 12.03 1.42 4.06
N GLY A 153 11.96 0.10 3.85
CA GLY A 153 11.88 -0.52 2.52
C GLY A 153 13.23 -0.95 1.94
N LYS A 154 14.35 -0.82 2.65
CA LYS A 154 15.66 -1.30 2.15
C LYS A 154 15.71 -2.80 1.96
N ALA A 155 15.07 -3.61 2.82
CA ALA A 155 14.98 -5.06 2.61
C ALA A 155 14.26 -5.37 1.31
N MET A 156 13.25 -4.57 0.99
CA MET A 156 12.51 -4.69 -0.25
C MET A 156 13.41 -4.40 -1.46
N ALA A 157 14.11 -3.26 -1.42
CA ALA A 157 15.06 -2.85 -2.46
C ALA A 157 16.23 -3.86 -2.62
N THR A 158 16.74 -4.37 -1.51
CA THR A 158 17.82 -5.37 -1.48
C THR A 158 17.36 -6.66 -2.14
N LYS A 159 16.14 -7.12 -1.84
CA LYS A 159 15.58 -8.32 -2.47
C LYS A 159 15.45 -8.14 -3.98
N LEU A 160 14.97 -6.98 -4.42
CA LEU A 160 14.81 -6.69 -5.85
C LEU A 160 16.15 -6.60 -6.59
N ALA A 161 17.18 -6.05 -5.94
CA ALA A 161 18.54 -6.04 -6.49
C ALA A 161 19.15 -7.45 -6.58
N ALA A 162 18.89 -8.31 -5.59
CA ALA A 162 19.41 -9.67 -5.52
C ALA A 162 18.63 -10.68 -6.40
N SER A 163 17.44 -10.35 -6.85
CA SER A 163 16.55 -11.24 -7.61
C SER A 163 16.04 -10.52 -8.87
N PRO A 164 16.90 -10.36 -9.90
CA PRO A 164 16.59 -9.58 -11.09
C PRO A 164 15.39 -10.13 -11.87
N ASP A 165 15.00 -11.39 -11.65
CA ASP A 165 13.80 -11.99 -12.23
C ASP A 165 12.51 -11.28 -11.82
N PHE A 166 12.46 -10.65 -10.64
CA PHE A 166 11.30 -9.85 -10.24
C PHE A 166 11.19 -8.57 -11.07
N LEU A 167 12.31 -7.98 -11.50
CA LEU A 167 12.32 -6.72 -12.23
C LEU A 167 12.39 -6.90 -13.74
N THR A 168 13.17 -7.85 -14.23
CA THR A 168 13.54 -7.95 -15.65
C THR A 168 12.45 -8.71 -16.42
N PRO A 169 11.78 -8.08 -17.40
CA PRO A 169 10.74 -8.73 -18.18
C PRO A 169 11.36 -9.78 -19.10
N LYS A 170 10.74 -10.96 -19.18
CA LYS A 170 11.01 -11.92 -20.25
C LYS A 170 10.30 -11.46 -21.54
N LYS A 171 10.57 -12.13 -22.66
CA LYS A 171 9.94 -11.81 -23.95
C LYS A 171 8.41 -11.90 -23.84
N GLY A 172 7.71 -10.80 -24.13
CA GLY A 172 6.25 -10.71 -24.02
C GLY A 172 5.73 -10.30 -22.64
N GLU A 173 6.63 -10.04 -21.68
CA GLU A 173 6.30 -9.53 -20.35
C GLU A 173 6.66 -8.04 -20.19
N SER A 174 7.15 -7.37 -21.25
CA SER A 174 7.47 -5.94 -21.18
C SER A 174 6.22 -5.09 -21.41
N PHE A 175 6.08 -3.99 -20.65
CA PHE A 175 5.02 -3.01 -20.93
C PHE A 175 5.19 -2.37 -22.32
N LYS A 176 6.42 -2.32 -22.86
CA LYS A 176 6.71 -1.84 -24.23
C LYS A 176 6.04 -2.71 -25.30
N ASP A 177 5.74 -3.96 -24.98
CA ASP A 177 5.04 -4.87 -25.89
C ASP A 177 3.51 -4.61 -25.90
N GLY A 178 2.99 -3.89 -24.90
CA GLY A 178 1.56 -3.63 -24.70
C GLY A 178 1.12 -2.18 -24.91
N LEU A 179 1.99 -1.19 -24.71
CA LEU A 179 1.65 0.24 -24.85
C LEU A 179 1.78 0.76 -26.29
N SER A 180 0.87 1.64 -26.69
CA SER A 180 1.02 2.47 -27.88
C SER A 180 2.16 3.49 -27.71
N ARG A 181 2.65 4.07 -28.82
CA ARG A 181 3.68 5.12 -28.76
C ARG A 181 3.21 6.34 -27.96
N GLU A 182 1.92 6.65 -28.00
CA GLU A 182 1.34 7.78 -27.26
C GLU A 182 1.32 7.48 -25.75
N GLU A 183 0.83 6.30 -25.35
CA GLU A 183 0.84 5.86 -23.94
C GLU A 183 2.26 5.81 -23.38
N PHE A 184 3.23 5.34 -24.15
CA PHE A 184 4.63 5.33 -23.75
C PHE A 184 5.16 6.74 -23.49
N GLN A 185 4.79 7.71 -24.32
CA GLN A 185 5.19 9.10 -24.14
C GLN A 185 4.48 9.75 -22.94
N LYS A 186 3.19 9.47 -22.72
CA LYS A 186 2.46 9.88 -21.51
C LYS A 186 3.13 9.33 -20.25
N LEU A 187 3.45 8.03 -20.24
CA LEU A 187 4.15 7.37 -19.14
C LEU A 187 5.48 8.06 -18.82
N LYS A 188 6.30 8.32 -19.85
CA LYS A 188 7.56 9.04 -19.69
C LYS A 188 7.38 10.40 -19.02
N THR A 189 6.45 11.22 -19.53
CA THR A 189 6.17 12.55 -18.99
C THR A 189 5.62 12.50 -17.55
N THR A 190 4.77 11.52 -17.24
CA THR A 190 4.25 11.31 -15.88
C THR A 190 5.39 11.04 -14.89
N PHE A 191 6.30 10.13 -15.21
CA PHE A 191 7.44 9.81 -14.33
C PHE A 191 8.41 10.98 -14.16
N GLU A 192 8.70 11.71 -15.25
CA GLU A 192 9.50 12.94 -15.20
C GLU A 192 8.86 13.99 -14.27
N THR A 193 7.52 14.11 -14.26
CA THR A 193 6.77 15.01 -13.35
C THR A 193 6.84 14.57 -11.88
N HIS A 194 6.94 13.26 -11.64
CA HIS A 194 7.14 12.69 -10.30
C HIS A 194 8.59 12.80 -9.81
N GLY A 195 9.51 13.34 -10.63
CA GLY A 195 10.93 13.44 -10.29
C GLY A 195 11.67 12.10 -10.40
N LEU A 196 11.09 11.11 -11.08
CA LEU A 196 11.65 9.78 -11.24
C LEU A 196 12.20 9.61 -12.68
N PRO A 197 13.50 9.31 -12.85
CA PRO A 197 14.06 9.09 -14.18
C PRO A 197 13.41 7.88 -14.85
N PHE A 198 12.66 8.12 -15.93
CA PHE A 198 11.93 7.08 -16.65
C PHE A 198 12.84 5.93 -17.14
N GLN A 199 14.11 6.19 -17.41
CA GLN A 199 15.09 5.17 -17.81
C GLN A 199 15.30 4.09 -16.74
N LEU A 200 15.10 4.40 -15.46
CA LEU A 200 15.26 3.44 -14.36
C LEU A 200 14.13 2.41 -14.28
N ILE A 201 12.97 2.71 -14.88
CA ILE A 201 11.80 1.84 -14.85
C ILE A 201 11.46 1.26 -16.22
N ALA A 202 11.98 1.87 -17.30
CA ALA A 202 11.57 1.56 -18.67
C ALA A 202 11.95 0.15 -19.13
N ASN A 203 12.76 -0.56 -18.35
CA ASN A 203 13.15 -1.94 -18.60
C ASN A 203 12.65 -2.89 -17.51
N ASN A 204 11.78 -2.43 -16.60
CA ASN A 204 11.21 -3.27 -15.56
C ASN A 204 9.87 -3.89 -16.00
N LYS A 205 9.45 -4.94 -15.31
CA LYS A 205 8.14 -5.57 -15.44
C LYS A 205 7.02 -4.56 -15.09
N PRO A 206 5.82 -4.69 -15.68
CA PRO A 206 4.77 -3.69 -15.54
C PRO A 206 4.28 -3.53 -14.11
N TRP A 207 4.29 -4.58 -13.28
CA TRP A 207 3.94 -4.48 -11.87
C TRP A 207 4.78 -3.42 -11.14
N PHE A 208 6.07 -3.28 -11.46
CA PHE A 208 6.95 -2.30 -10.80
C PHE A 208 6.56 -0.87 -11.16
N ILE A 209 6.20 -0.65 -12.42
CA ILE A 209 5.72 0.65 -12.92
C ILE A 209 4.38 0.99 -12.29
N TRP A 210 3.45 0.04 -12.31
CA TRP A 210 2.14 0.15 -11.68
C TRP A 210 2.28 0.53 -10.21
N MET A 211 3.09 -0.22 -9.46
CA MET A 211 3.37 0.05 -8.05
C MET A 211 3.97 1.44 -7.80
N THR A 212 4.85 1.89 -8.68
CA THR A 212 5.45 3.23 -8.54
C THR A 212 4.42 4.34 -8.82
N LEU A 213 3.49 4.13 -9.75
CA LEU A 213 2.40 5.07 -10.03
C LEU A 213 1.34 5.10 -8.92
N SER A 214 1.21 4.00 -8.16
CA SER A 214 0.32 3.92 -6.99
C SER A 214 0.69 4.90 -5.89
N LEU A 215 1.98 5.29 -5.80
CA LEU A 215 2.47 6.27 -4.84
C LEU A 215 2.37 7.67 -5.43
N PRO A 216 1.47 8.55 -4.94
CA PRO A 216 1.33 9.88 -5.50
C PRO A 216 2.59 10.73 -5.25
N ALA A 217 2.89 11.64 -6.17
CA ALA A 217 4.08 12.52 -6.08
C ALA A 217 4.23 13.24 -4.73
N CYS A 218 3.12 13.64 -4.11
CA CYS A 218 3.13 14.30 -2.81
C CYS A 218 3.67 13.39 -1.70
N GLU A 219 3.29 12.11 -1.72
CA GLU A 219 3.72 11.11 -0.74
C GLU A 219 5.19 10.75 -0.96
N ALA A 220 5.59 10.48 -2.22
CA ALA A 220 6.99 10.24 -2.57
C ALA A 220 7.90 11.40 -2.14
N ARG A 221 7.45 12.66 -2.31
CA ARG A 221 8.18 13.83 -1.81
C ARG A 221 8.22 13.85 -0.29
N ARG A 222 7.12 13.59 0.40
CA ARG A 222 7.06 13.58 1.87
C ARG A 222 8.03 12.56 2.47
N GLU A 223 8.10 11.36 1.90
CA GLU A 223 9.08 10.35 2.28
C GLU A 223 10.53 10.82 2.06
N ALA A 224 10.80 11.51 0.93
CA ALA A 224 12.12 12.08 0.65
C ALA A 224 12.53 13.19 1.65
N TYR A 225 11.56 13.81 2.34
CA TYR A 225 11.80 14.74 3.45
C TYR A 225 12.02 14.04 4.80
N GLY A 226 11.99 12.70 4.84
CA GLY A 226 12.29 11.89 6.02
C GLY A 226 11.07 11.50 6.86
N TYR A 227 9.86 11.68 6.34
CA TYR A 227 8.65 11.13 6.96
C TYR A 227 8.51 9.66 6.62
N HIS A 228 7.94 8.88 7.53
CA HIS A 228 7.77 7.45 7.36
C HIS A 228 6.29 7.07 7.37
N ALA A 229 5.95 6.03 6.61
CA ALA A 229 4.61 5.47 6.61
C ALA A 229 4.22 4.96 8.02
N LEU A 230 2.93 4.95 8.32
CA LEU A 230 2.40 4.55 9.63
C LEU A 230 2.91 3.19 10.12
N ASP A 231 3.05 2.20 9.25
CA ASP A 231 3.57 0.87 9.59
C ASP A 231 5.02 0.91 10.10
N VAL A 232 5.85 1.73 9.44
CA VAL A 232 7.25 1.97 9.82
C VAL A 232 7.31 2.66 11.18
N GLU A 233 6.49 3.68 11.40
CA GLU A 233 6.42 4.40 12.67
C GLU A 233 5.98 3.51 13.83
N ILE A 234 4.99 2.63 13.62
CA ILE A 234 4.59 1.62 14.62
C ILE A 234 5.76 0.71 14.95
N GLY A 235 6.43 0.18 13.92
CA GLY A 235 7.59 -0.70 14.08
C GLY A 235 8.76 -0.04 14.83
N GLN A 236 9.15 1.16 14.42
CA GLN A 236 10.22 1.92 15.05
C GLN A 236 9.88 2.27 16.51
N ASN A 237 8.63 2.65 16.79
CA ASN A 237 8.19 2.93 18.16
C ASN A 237 8.21 1.66 19.03
N ALA A 238 7.82 0.51 18.50
CA ALA A 238 7.92 -0.76 19.19
C ALA A 238 9.38 -1.09 19.56
N LYS A 239 10.32 -0.91 18.62
CA LYS A 239 11.75 -1.12 18.88
C LYS A 239 12.33 -0.15 19.91
N LYS A 240 11.98 1.14 19.84
CA LYS A 240 12.37 2.14 20.85
C LYS A 240 11.90 1.76 22.25
N LEU A 241 10.77 1.07 22.37
CA LEU A 241 10.23 0.54 23.62
C LEU A 241 10.78 -0.84 24.00
N GLY A 242 11.79 -1.37 23.28
CA GLY A 242 12.40 -2.67 23.54
C GLY A 242 11.49 -3.88 23.24
N LYS A 243 10.44 -3.69 22.44
CA LYS A 243 9.48 -4.75 22.11
C LYS A 243 9.95 -5.55 20.90
N PRO A 244 9.77 -6.89 20.89
CA PRO A 244 10.00 -7.68 19.68
C PRO A 244 9.00 -7.27 18.59
N VAL A 245 9.51 -7.09 17.37
CA VAL A 245 8.73 -6.84 16.16
C VAL A 245 8.79 -8.05 15.25
N LEU A 246 7.62 -8.55 14.84
CA LEU A 246 7.45 -9.78 14.08
C LEU A 246 6.79 -9.46 12.73
N GLY A 247 7.11 -10.23 11.69
CA GLY A 247 6.43 -10.17 10.38
C GLY A 247 5.37 -11.26 10.25
N LEU A 248 4.18 -10.90 9.77
CA LEU A 248 3.13 -11.86 9.39
C LEU A 248 3.32 -12.36 7.95
N GLU A 249 4.12 -11.67 7.16
CA GLU A 249 4.54 -12.03 5.81
C GLU A 249 6.06 -11.83 5.66
N THR A 250 6.59 -12.34 4.55
CA THR A 250 7.96 -12.08 4.12
C THR A 250 7.97 -11.17 2.89
N VAL A 251 9.08 -10.47 2.70
CA VAL A 251 9.35 -9.65 1.52
C VAL A 251 9.12 -10.43 0.21
N ASP A 252 9.58 -11.68 0.18
CA ASP A 252 9.39 -12.62 -0.94
C ASP A 252 7.91 -12.94 -1.22
N GLU A 253 7.12 -13.17 -0.19
CA GLU A 253 5.70 -13.48 -0.32
C GLU A 253 4.91 -12.30 -0.89
N GLN A 254 5.21 -11.08 -0.43
CA GLN A 254 4.55 -9.88 -0.93
C GLN A 254 4.91 -9.59 -2.40
N LEU A 255 6.21 -9.64 -2.76
CA LEU A 255 6.63 -9.49 -4.15
C LEU A 255 5.99 -10.51 -5.07
N SER A 256 6.05 -11.79 -4.66
CA SER A 256 5.52 -12.89 -5.45
C SER A 256 4.02 -12.76 -5.64
N ALA A 257 3.28 -12.21 -4.66
CA ALA A 257 1.85 -11.97 -4.78
C ALA A 257 1.55 -10.89 -5.83
N ILE A 258 2.31 -9.79 -5.82
CA ILE A 258 2.14 -8.68 -6.79
C ILE A 258 2.55 -9.09 -8.20
N GLU A 259 3.69 -9.76 -8.35
CA GLU A 259 4.19 -10.20 -9.64
C GLU A 259 3.21 -11.18 -10.33
N LYS A 260 2.52 -12.02 -9.56
CA LYS A 260 1.54 -13.01 -10.04
C LYS A 260 0.24 -12.39 -10.57
N LEU A 261 0.00 -11.10 -10.37
CA LEU A 261 -1.17 -10.44 -10.95
C LEU A 261 -1.13 -10.55 -12.48
N PRO A 262 -2.29 -10.69 -13.14
CA PRO A 262 -2.35 -10.76 -14.60
C PRO A 262 -1.66 -9.56 -15.25
N LEU A 263 -0.94 -9.79 -16.35
CA LEU A 263 -0.33 -8.72 -17.12
C LEU A 263 -1.37 -7.69 -17.60
N SER A 264 -2.58 -8.15 -17.94
CA SER A 264 -3.72 -7.30 -18.29
C SER A 264 -4.14 -6.39 -17.13
N PHE A 265 -4.16 -6.89 -15.90
CA PHE A 265 -4.45 -6.08 -14.72
C PHE A 265 -3.43 -4.95 -14.58
N GLN A 266 -2.13 -5.27 -14.65
CA GLN A 266 -1.04 -4.31 -14.48
C GLN A 266 -1.06 -3.25 -15.60
N ALA A 267 -1.20 -3.67 -16.86
CA ALA A 267 -1.24 -2.76 -18.00
C ALA A 267 -2.46 -1.82 -17.96
N ASN A 268 -3.65 -2.36 -17.72
CA ASN A 268 -4.90 -1.58 -17.67
C ASN A 268 -4.91 -0.61 -16.47
N SER A 269 -4.33 -1.00 -15.34
CA SER A 269 -4.18 -0.10 -14.19
C SER A 269 -3.24 1.07 -14.48
N ILE A 270 -2.15 0.84 -15.23
CA ILE A 270 -1.26 1.90 -15.71
C ILE A 270 -1.99 2.81 -16.69
N GLU A 271 -2.72 2.25 -17.66
CA GLU A 271 -3.50 3.01 -18.66
C GLU A 271 -4.52 3.92 -17.97
N ASP A 272 -5.31 3.38 -17.04
CA ASP A 272 -6.30 4.16 -16.28
C ASP A 272 -5.65 5.36 -15.58
N TYR A 273 -4.49 5.13 -14.94
CA TYR A 273 -3.74 6.18 -14.26
C TYR A 273 -3.26 7.27 -15.22
N LEU A 274 -2.67 6.88 -16.35
CA LEU A 274 -2.11 7.81 -17.33
C LEU A 274 -3.18 8.67 -18.00
N ASP A 275 -4.38 8.13 -18.20
CA ASP A 275 -5.48 8.87 -18.79
C ASP A 275 -6.15 9.82 -17.79
N ASN A 276 -6.06 9.55 -16.48
CA ASN A 276 -6.74 10.34 -15.44
C ASN A 276 -5.88 10.62 -14.19
N PRO A 277 -4.67 11.22 -14.30
CA PRO A 277 -3.77 11.39 -13.15
C PRO A 277 -4.36 12.27 -12.04
N LYS A 278 -5.10 13.33 -12.39
CA LYS A 278 -5.78 14.19 -11.40
C LYS A 278 -6.87 13.43 -10.64
N PHE A 279 -7.58 12.52 -11.31
CA PHE A 279 -8.60 11.69 -10.66
C PHE A 279 -7.96 10.79 -9.61
N TYR A 280 -6.82 10.15 -9.91
CA TYR A 280 -6.13 9.29 -8.95
C TYR A 280 -5.53 10.05 -7.76
N ALA A 281 -5.07 11.30 -7.96
CA ALA A 281 -4.70 12.17 -6.85
C ALA A 281 -5.91 12.48 -5.92
N ASN A 282 -7.07 12.80 -6.51
CA ASN A 282 -8.31 13.01 -5.76
C ASN A 282 -8.81 11.72 -5.08
N LEU A 283 -8.65 10.56 -5.72
CA LEU A 283 -9.00 9.26 -5.16
C LEU A 283 -8.17 8.97 -3.92
N PHE A 284 -6.83 9.10 -4.01
CA PHE A 284 -5.93 8.97 -2.87
C PHE A 284 -6.32 9.92 -1.73
N TYR A 285 -6.61 11.18 -2.04
CA TYR A 285 -7.07 12.15 -1.05
C TYR A 285 -8.37 11.71 -0.38
N THR A 286 -9.35 11.25 -1.16
CA THR A 286 -10.64 10.74 -0.68
C THR A 286 -10.46 9.54 0.25
N GLU A 287 -9.63 8.58 -0.14
CA GLU A 287 -9.29 7.39 0.66
C GLU A 287 -8.70 7.79 2.02
N MET A 288 -7.78 8.76 2.04
CA MET A 288 -7.20 9.31 3.26
C MET A 288 -8.26 9.94 4.17
N GLN A 289 -9.20 10.72 3.62
CA GLN A 289 -10.28 11.33 4.43
C GLN A 289 -11.20 10.26 5.05
N LEU A 290 -11.59 9.25 4.27
CA LEU A 290 -12.41 8.15 4.74
C LEU A 290 -11.67 7.31 5.80
N TYR A 291 -10.37 7.06 5.62
CA TYR A 291 -9.53 6.33 6.58
C TYR A 291 -9.44 7.05 7.93
N LYS A 292 -9.24 8.38 7.91
CA LYS A 292 -9.23 9.22 9.12
C LYS A 292 -10.52 9.05 9.94
N GLN A 293 -11.65 8.82 9.26
CA GLN A 293 -12.97 8.59 9.85
C GLN A 293 -13.28 7.10 10.13
N SER A 294 -12.32 6.18 9.96
CA SER A 294 -12.51 4.73 10.09
C SER A 294 -13.55 4.12 9.13
N ARG A 295 -13.82 4.78 7.98
CA ARG A 295 -14.80 4.36 6.96
C ARG A 295 -14.17 3.44 5.91
N ILE A 296 -13.57 2.33 6.37
CA ILE A 296 -12.83 1.38 5.51
C ILE A 296 -13.72 0.69 4.47
N GLY A 297 -14.97 0.37 4.83
CA GLY A 297 -15.93 -0.20 3.89
C GLY A 297 -16.35 0.79 2.81
N GLU A 298 -16.25 2.09 3.07
CA GLU A 298 -16.52 3.11 2.06
C GLU A 298 -15.35 3.27 1.12
N ILE A 299 -14.12 3.22 1.62
CA ILE A 299 -12.92 3.14 0.79
C ILE A 299 -13.08 1.99 -0.20
N LEU A 300 -13.34 0.78 0.29
CA LEU A 300 -13.50 -0.40 -0.56
C LEU A 300 -14.73 -0.36 -1.47
N ALA A 301 -15.72 0.50 -1.23
CA ALA A 301 -16.86 0.64 -2.12
C ALA A 301 -16.59 1.61 -3.29
N LEU A 302 -15.56 2.45 -3.21
CA LEU A 302 -15.16 3.35 -4.29
C LEU A 302 -14.72 2.58 -5.55
N ASP A 303 -14.27 1.33 -5.39
CA ASP A 303 -13.87 0.43 -6.47
C ASP A 303 -14.95 0.27 -7.57
N THR A 304 -16.21 0.40 -7.15
CA THR A 304 -17.39 0.24 -7.99
C THR A 304 -18.01 1.56 -8.46
N MET A 305 -17.36 2.71 -8.21
CA MET A 305 -17.98 4.04 -8.43
C MET A 305 -17.45 4.83 -9.63
N PHE A 306 -16.20 4.66 -10.02
CA PHE A 306 -15.54 5.42 -11.11
C PHE A 306 -15.27 4.54 -12.32
N LYS A 307 -14.77 4.90 -13.51
CA LYS A 307 -14.57 3.91 -14.60
C LYS A 307 -13.16 3.27 -14.61
N THR A 308 -13.03 2.01 -15.04
CA THR A 308 -11.75 1.30 -15.25
C THR A 308 -11.69 0.59 -16.60
N THR A 309 -10.48 0.35 -17.08
CA THR A 309 -10.18 -0.61 -18.14
C THR A 309 -9.89 -2.03 -17.60
N VAL A 310 -9.71 -2.23 -16.29
CA VAL A 310 -9.47 -3.55 -15.68
C VAL A 310 -10.73 -4.44 -15.73
N SER A 311 -10.58 -5.70 -16.15
CA SER A 311 -11.70 -6.63 -16.24
C SER A 311 -12.17 -7.13 -14.87
N GLU A 312 -13.47 -7.48 -14.72
CA GLU A 312 -14.00 -8.06 -13.47
C GLU A 312 -13.24 -9.33 -13.06
N LYS A 313 -12.90 -10.18 -14.03
CA LYS A 313 -12.07 -11.37 -13.79
C LYS A 313 -10.72 -11.01 -13.17
N ASP A 314 -10.06 -9.98 -13.69
CA ASP A 314 -8.77 -9.54 -13.18
C ASP A 314 -8.88 -8.88 -11.80
N GLN A 315 -9.99 -8.17 -11.52
CA GLN A 315 -10.32 -7.67 -10.19
C GLN A 315 -10.56 -8.80 -9.17
N ASP A 316 -11.25 -9.87 -9.57
CA ASP A 316 -11.44 -11.05 -8.73
C ASP A 316 -10.11 -11.76 -8.43
N ILE A 317 -9.24 -11.88 -9.43
CA ILE A 317 -7.88 -12.43 -9.26
C ILE A 317 -7.07 -11.54 -8.31
N PHE A 318 -7.14 -10.22 -8.46
CA PHE A 318 -6.53 -9.29 -7.52
C PHE A 318 -7.03 -9.54 -6.09
N LYS A 319 -8.36 -9.58 -5.90
CA LYS A 319 -8.95 -9.76 -4.58
C LYS A 319 -8.58 -11.11 -3.97
N ASP A 320 -8.48 -12.16 -4.78
CA ASP A 320 -8.02 -13.46 -4.30
C ASP A 320 -6.54 -13.40 -3.85
N ILE A 321 -5.66 -12.88 -4.70
CA ILE A 321 -4.21 -12.90 -4.49
C ILE A 321 -3.75 -11.89 -3.44
N LEU A 322 -4.13 -10.61 -3.55
CA LEU A 322 -3.68 -9.57 -2.63
C LEU A 322 -4.53 -9.42 -1.38
N MET A 323 -5.74 -9.98 -1.33
CA MET A 323 -6.57 -9.94 -0.12
C MET A 323 -6.78 -11.30 0.49
N THR A 324 -7.52 -12.18 -0.18
CA THR A 324 -8.02 -13.39 0.46
C THR A 324 -6.89 -14.31 0.93
N LYS A 325 -5.94 -14.62 0.05
CA LYS A 325 -4.79 -15.49 0.39
C LYS A 325 -3.87 -14.87 1.44
N ARG A 326 -3.61 -13.56 1.35
CA ARG A 326 -2.79 -12.83 2.32
C ARG A 326 -3.47 -12.76 3.69
N ASN A 327 -4.78 -12.47 3.74
CA ASN A 327 -5.54 -12.46 4.98
C ASN A 327 -5.49 -13.81 5.71
N LEU A 328 -5.64 -14.92 4.98
CA LEU A 328 -5.59 -16.26 5.57
C LEU A 328 -4.20 -16.55 6.16
N ARG A 329 -3.12 -16.27 5.41
CA ARG A 329 -1.74 -16.42 5.89
C ARG A 329 -1.46 -15.58 7.12
N MET A 330 -1.82 -14.30 7.08
CA MET A 330 -1.60 -13.38 8.20
C MET A 330 -2.42 -13.79 9.42
N SER A 331 -3.65 -14.26 9.23
CA SER A 331 -4.48 -14.78 10.32
C SER A 331 -3.86 -16.01 10.97
N GLU A 332 -3.41 -16.98 10.17
CA GLU A 332 -2.73 -18.19 10.65
C GLU A 332 -1.49 -17.85 11.50
N ARG A 333 -0.67 -16.90 11.04
CA ARG A 333 0.55 -16.48 11.73
C ARG A 333 0.28 -15.56 12.93
N ALA A 334 -0.83 -14.83 12.93
CA ALA A 334 -1.25 -13.99 14.04
C ALA A 334 -1.80 -14.80 15.23
N LEU A 335 -2.45 -15.94 14.98
CA LEU A 335 -3.06 -16.78 16.01
C LEU A 335 -2.12 -17.12 17.18
N PRO A 336 -0.92 -17.70 16.98
CA PRO A 336 -0.03 -18.03 18.09
C PRO A 336 0.40 -16.79 18.90
N LEU A 337 0.52 -15.63 18.25
CA LEU A 337 0.85 -14.38 18.94
C LEU A 337 -0.32 -13.90 19.80
N ILE A 338 -1.55 -14.09 19.34
CA ILE A 338 -2.77 -13.73 20.08
C ILE A 338 -3.01 -14.70 21.22
N GLU A 339 -2.72 -16.00 21.04
CA GLU A 339 -2.78 -17.02 22.09
C GLU A 339 -1.85 -16.73 23.27
N GLN A 340 -0.64 -16.21 22.98
CA GLN A 340 0.28 -15.71 24.02
C GLN A 340 -0.29 -14.48 24.76
N GLY A 341 -1.28 -13.80 24.18
CA GLY A 341 -1.93 -12.61 24.75
C GLY A 341 -1.09 -11.34 24.70
N ASN A 342 -1.74 -10.19 24.89
CA ASN A 342 -1.11 -8.87 24.92
C ASN A 342 -0.25 -8.53 23.68
N SER A 343 -0.67 -8.96 22.50
CA SER A 343 -0.02 -8.63 21.23
C SER A 343 -0.69 -7.43 20.57
N PHE A 344 0.08 -6.56 19.92
CA PHE A 344 -0.43 -5.51 19.05
C PHE A 344 -0.10 -5.85 17.59
N ILE A 345 -1.12 -6.08 16.78
CA ILE A 345 -0.96 -6.48 15.38
C ILE A 345 -1.41 -5.34 14.50
N ALA A 346 -0.54 -4.85 13.63
CA ALA A 346 -0.83 -3.79 12.67
C ALA A 346 -0.67 -4.31 11.23
N VAL A 347 -1.75 -4.25 10.47
CA VAL A 347 -1.80 -4.62 9.04
C VAL A 347 -2.67 -3.61 8.30
N GLY A 348 -2.56 -3.51 6.98
CA GLY A 348 -3.36 -2.61 6.17
C GLY A 348 -4.86 -2.78 6.46
N ALA A 349 -5.60 -1.68 6.63
CA ALA A 349 -6.98 -1.77 7.14
C ALA A 349 -7.93 -2.55 6.21
N ALA A 350 -7.61 -2.64 4.91
CA ALA A 350 -8.33 -3.49 3.97
C ALA A 350 -8.30 -4.98 4.38
N HIS A 351 -7.27 -5.44 5.10
CA HIS A 351 -7.14 -6.82 5.57
C HIS A 351 -8.07 -7.15 6.76
N MET A 352 -8.83 -6.17 7.27
CA MET A 352 -9.77 -6.36 8.38
C MET A 352 -11.18 -6.73 7.94
N VAL A 353 -11.53 -6.43 6.70
CA VAL A 353 -12.92 -6.46 6.22
C VAL A 353 -13.28 -7.78 5.53
N ASP A 354 -14.57 -7.96 5.26
CA ASP A 354 -15.13 -9.13 4.60
C ASP A 354 -14.86 -10.47 5.34
N ASP A 355 -15.37 -11.56 4.79
CA ASP A 355 -15.28 -12.89 5.40
C ASP A 355 -13.86 -13.46 5.45
N SER A 356 -12.96 -12.98 4.59
CA SER A 356 -11.56 -13.38 4.61
C SER A 356 -10.72 -12.55 5.57
N GLY A 357 -11.15 -11.35 5.98
CA GLY A 357 -10.36 -10.46 6.83
C GLY A 357 -10.08 -10.99 8.23
N LEU A 358 -9.00 -10.50 8.84
CA LEU A 358 -8.48 -10.99 10.14
C LEU A 358 -9.55 -10.96 11.24
N VAL A 359 -10.45 -9.97 11.24
CA VAL A 359 -11.53 -9.86 12.23
C VAL A 359 -12.45 -11.09 12.17
N GLU A 360 -12.90 -11.49 10.98
CA GLU A 360 -13.75 -12.68 10.82
C GLU A 360 -12.95 -13.98 11.03
N GLN A 361 -11.68 -14.02 10.60
CA GLN A 361 -10.85 -15.19 10.81
C GLN A 361 -10.62 -15.47 12.30
N LEU A 362 -10.35 -14.45 13.11
CA LEU A 362 -10.20 -14.62 14.56
C LEU A 362 -11.52 -15.00 15.25
N ARG A 363 -12.65 -14.43 14.81
CA ARG A 363 -13.98 -14.83 15.30
C ARG A 363 -14.24 -16.33 15.05
N LYS A 364 -13.86 -16.84 13.87
CA LYS A 364 -13.93 -18.28 13.55
C LYS A 364 -13.05 -19.15 14.47
N HIS A 365 -11.97 -18.60 15.02
CA HIS A 365 -11.10 -19.27 16.00
C HIS A 365 -11.56 -19.09 17.47
N GLY A 366 -12.79 -18.59 17.67
CA GLY A 366 -13.42 -18.48 18.98
C GLY A 366 -12.99 -17.26 19.80
N TYR A 367 -12.39 -16.25 19.17
CA TYR A 367 -12.10 -14.96 19.81
C TYR A 367 -13.31 -14.03 19.72
N GLN A 368 -13.55 -13.27 20.78
CA GLN A 368 -14.40 -12.09 20.73
C GLN A 368 -13.58 -10.94 20.15
N VAL A 369 -13.99 -10.43 18.98
CA VAL A 369 -13.32 -9.28 18.34
C VAL A 369 -14.29 -8.10 18.29
N SER A 370 -13.99 -7.04 19.02
CA SER A 370 -14.86 -5.86 19.18
C SER A 370 -14.17 -4.57 18.71
N PRO A 371 -14.88 -3.67 18.00
CA PRO A 371 -14.28 -2.43 17.54
C PRO A 371 -14.06 -1.46 18.71
N ILE A 372 -12.95 -0.73 18.67
CA ILE A 372 -12.66 0.40 19.55
C ILE A 372 -12.82 1.67 18.72
N LYS A 373 -13.63 2.61 19.20
CA LYS A 373 -13.84 3.90 18.52
C LYS A 373 -12.59 4.78 18.62
N LEU A 374 -12.26 5.46 17.53
CA LEU A 374 -11.15 6.40 17.41
C LEU A 374 -11.65 7.83 17.23
#